data_AF-A0A7Y4K3T3-F1
#
_entry.id   AF-A0A7Y4K3T3-F1
#
_cell.length_a   1.000
_cell.length_b   1.000
_cell.length_c   1.000
_cell.angle_alpha   90.00
_cell.angle_beta   90.00
_cell.angle_gamma   90.00
#
_symmetry.space_group_name_H-M   'P 1'
#
loop_
_entity.id
_entity.type
_entity.pdbx_description
1 polymer ?
#
loop_
_entity_poly.entity_id
_entity_poly.type
_entity_poly.pdbx_seq_one_letter_code
_entity_poly.pdbx_strand_id
1 'polypeptide(L)'
;VEQYMRKVYRSSGYGEVRCPQILDVSLWKKSGHWDNYQDNMFFTESEKRTYAVKPMNCPGHIQVFNQGLHSYRDLPIRYGEFGSCHRNEPSGALHGILRVRGFTQDDGHVFCTESQIESEVTAFHQQALAVYQH
;
A
#
# COMPACT_ATOMS: atom_id res chain seq x y z
N VAL A 1 17.50 -1.50 -7.21
CA VAL A 1 16.67 -1.49 -5.98
C VAL A 1 15.40 -2.32 -6.15
N GLU A 2 14.47 -1.96 -7.03
CA GLU A 2 13.18 -2.68 -7.16
C GLU A 2 13.31 -4.20 -7.39
N GLN A 3 14.16 -4.64 -8.34
CA GLN A 3 14.36 -6.08 -8.59
C GLN A 3 14.98 -6.84 -7.41
N TYR A 4 15.71 -6.15 -6.54
CA TYR A 4 16.21 -6.73 -5.30
C TYR A 4 15.07 -6.87 -4.29
N MET A 5 14.28 -5.81 -4.06
CA MET A 5 13.12 -5.85 -3.16
C MET A 5 12.04 -6.84 -3.63
N ARG A 6 11.88 -7.03 -4.94
CA ARG A 6 11.01 -8.08 -5.49
C ARG A 6 11.45 -9.48 -5.08
N LYS A 7 12.77 -9.73 -5.00
CA LYS A 7 13.29 -11.00 -4.47
C LYS A 7 12.97 -11.13 -2.98
N VAL A 8 13.08 -10.03 -2.22
CA VAL A 8 12.70 -9.97 -0.80
C VAL A 8 11.24 -10.35 -0.63
N TYR A 9 10.31 -9.73 -1.36
CA TYR A 9 8.89 -10.14 -1.35
C TYR A 9 8.71 -11.64 -1.58
N ARG A 10 9.33 -12.17 -2.64
CA ARG A 10 9.22 -13.59 -2.98
C ARG A 10 9.75 -14.49 -1.87
N SER A 11 10.90 -14.18 -1.27
CA SER A 11 11.45 -14.97 -0.16
C SER A 11 10.69 -14.80 1.14
N SER A 12 10.02 -13.66 1.34
CA SER A 12 9.22 -13.34 2.52
C SER A 12 7.77 -13.82 2.44
N GLY A 13 7.40 -14.53 1.36
CA GLY A 13 6.05 -15.06 1.17
C GLY A 13 5.00 -14.01 0.79
N TYR A 14 5.40 -12.88 0.23
CA TYR A 14 4.50 -11.87 -0.33
C TYR A 14 4.13 -12.22 -1.79
N GLY A 15 2.83 -12.18 -2.09
CA GLY A 15 2.34 -12.16 -3.47
C GLY A 15 2.40 -10.73 -4.01
N GLU A 16 3.21 -10.49 -5.04
CA GLU A 16 3.23 -9.17 -5.69
C GLU A 16 1.92 -8.94 -6.46
N VAL A 17 1.24 -7.84 -6.17
CA VAL A 17 0.01 -7.39 -6.84
C VAL A 17 0.21 -6.04 -7.50
N ARG A 18 -0.78 -5.60 -8.29
CA ARG A 18 -0.83 -4.24 -8.85
C ARG A 18 -2.25 -3.73 -8.80
N CYS A 19 -2.50 -2.69 -8.02
CA CYS A 19 -3.83 -2.11 -7.86
C CYS A 19 -3.98 -0.81 -8.67
N PRO A 20 -5.21 -0.47 -9.13
CA PRO A 20 -5.48 0.77 -9.84
C PRO A 20 -5.05 2.03 -9.07
N GLN A 21 -4.69 3.09 -9.80
CA GLN A 21 -4.27 4.37 -9.21
C GLN A 21 -5.44 5.34 -9.00
N ILE A 22 -6.50 5.24 -9.80
CA ILE A 22 -7.68 6.12 -9.72
C ILE A 22 -8.80 5.31 -9.08
N LEU A 23 -9.28 5.78 -7.92
CA LEU A 23 -10.28 5.09 -7.11
C LEU A 23 -11.40 6.04 -6.73
N ASP A 24 -12.63 5.54 -6.71
CA ASP A 24 -13.82 6.34 -6.41
C ASP A 24 -13.73 6.96 -5.01
N VAL A 25 -14.14 8.23 -4.88
CA VAL A 25 -14.12 8.98 -3.62
C VAL A 25 -14.84 8.26 -2.47
N SER A 26 -15.88 7.48 -2.79
CA SER A 26 -16.64 6.69 -1.81
C SER A 26 -15.80 5.60 -1.13
N LEU A 27 -14.78 5.03 -1.80
CA LEU A 27 -13.86 4.08 -1.19
C LEU A 27 -13.02 4.77 -0.11
N TRP A 28 -12.51 5.97 -0.41
CA TRP A 28 -11.72 6.75 0.53
C TRP A 28 -12.52 7.18 1.76
N LYS A 29 -13.78 7.61 1.56
CA LYS A 29 -14.72 7.92 2.65
C LYS A 29 -14.98 6.72 3.56
N LYS A 30 -15.10 5.52 3.00
CA LYS A 30 -15.31 4.28 3.77
C LYS A 30 -14.03 3.77 4.45
N SER A 31 -12.86 4.11 3.92
CA SER A 31 -11.58 3.61 4.43
C SER A 31 -11.15 4.20 5.78
N GLY A 32 -11.80 5.26 6.25
CA GLY A 32 -11.37 6.02 7.43
C GLY A 32 -10.19 6.98 7.18
N HIS A 33 -9.62 6.98 5.96
CA HIS A 33 -8.52 7.88 5.59
C HIS A 33 -8.99 9.22 4.99
N TRP A 34 -10.28 9.40 4.72
CA TRP A 34 -10.79 10.61 4.07
C TRP A 34 -10.38 11.89 4.81
N ASP A 35 -10.65 11.96 6.12
CA ASP A 35 -10.40 13.18 6.89
C ASP A 35 -8.92 13.55 6.95
N ASN A 36 -8.03 12.55 6.88
CA ASN A 36 -6.58 12.74 6.91
C ASN A 36 -5.99 13.16 5.56
N TYR A 37 -6.63 12.81 4.45
CA TYR A 37 -6.04 12.91 3.12
C TYR A 37 -6.83 13.77 2.13
N GLN A 38 -8.07 14.19 2.44
CA GLN A 38 -8.90 14.94 1.49
C GLN A 38 -8.20 16.19 0.96
N ASP A 39 -7.50 16.94 1.81
CA ASP A 39 -6.77 18.15 1.39
C ASP A 39 -5.42 17.85 0.73
N ASN A 40 -4.92 16.61 0.88
CA ASN A 40 -3.62 16.16 0.38
C ASN A 40 -3.75 15.12 -0.76
N MET A 41 -4.90 15.02 -1.41
CA MET A 41 -5.15 14.14 -2.56
C MET A 41 -5.30 14.94 -3.86
N PHE A 42 -4.98 14.28 -4.97
CA PHE A 42 -5.36 14.77 -6.30
C PHE A 42 -6.71 14.17 -6.68
N PHE A 43 -7.65 15.03 -7.09
CA PHE A 43 -8.97 14.61 -7.56
C PHE A 43 -9.08 14.72 -9.08
N THR A 44 -9.90 13.85 -9.65
CA THR A 44 -10.26 13.86 -11.07
C THR A 44 -11.71 13.44 -11.22
N GLU A 45 -12.32 13.76 -12.35
CA GLU A 45 -13.70 13.42 -12.64
C GLU A 45 -13.84 12.69 -13.98
N SER A 46 -14.78 11.76 -14.05
CA SER A 46 -15.19 11.10 -15.29
C SER A 46 -16.65 10.70 -15.17
N GLU A 47 -17.45 10.93 -16.22
CA GLU A 47 -18.86 10.52 -16.28
C GLU A 47 -19.69 10.93 -15.04
N LYS A 48 -19.50 12.17 -14.56
CA LYS A 48 -20.15 12.72 -13.34
C LYS A 48 -19.82 11.99 -12.04
N ARG A 49 -18.72 11.23 -12.01
CA ARG A 49 -18.19 10.61 -10.79
C ARG A 49 -16.86 11.25 -10.42
N THR A 50 -16.67 11.46 -9.12
CA THR A 50 -15.44 11.99 -8.54
C THR A 50 -14.54 10.85 -8.07
N TYR A 51 -13.28 10.92 -8.47
CA TYR A 51 -12.24 9.96 -8.11
C TYR A 51 -11.08 10.69 -7.46
N ALA A 52 -10.26 9.95 -6.70
CA ALA A 52 -8.97 10.42 -6.23
C ALA A 52 -7.86 9.53 -6.76
N VAL A 53 -6.71 10.14 -7.07
CA VAL A 53 -5.45 9.42 -7.31
C VAL A 53 -4.94 8.93 -5.95
N LYS A 54 -4.60 7.65 -5.85
CA LYS A 54 -4.29 6.99 -4.59
C LYS A 54 -3.10 7.66 -3.86
N PRO A 55 -3.26 8.07 -2.58
CA PRO A 55 -2.15 8.50 -1.73
C PRO A 55 -1.47 7.34 -0.98
N MET A 56 -2.02 6.12 -1.08
CA MET A 56 -1.54 4.86 -0.48
C MET A 56 -2.20 3.65 -1.18
N ASN A 57 -1.64 2.44 -1.01
CA ASN A 57 -2.19 1.23 -1.65
C ASN A 57 -3.22 0.46 -0.80
N CYS A 58 -3.29 0.72 0.51
CA CYS A 58 -4.04 -0.08 1.48
C CYS A 58 -5.48 -0.41 1.07
N PRO A 59 -6.32 0.57 0.63
CA PRO A 59 -7.69 0.26 0.23
C PRO A 59 -7.79 -0.67 -0.98
N GLY A 60 -6.84 -0.59 -1.91
CA GLY A 60 -6.73 -1.49 -3.05
C GLY A 60 -6.42 -2.92 -2.62
N HIS A 61 -5.48 -3.09 -1.68
CA HIS A 61 -5.11 -4.42 -1.15
C HIS A 61 -6.28 -5.06 -0.40
N ILE A 62 -7.08 -4.26 0.31
CA ILE A 62 -8.33 -4.73 0.93
C ILE A 62 -9.34 -5.17 -0.14
N GLN A 63 -9.46 -4.47 -1.27
CA GLN A 63 -10.34 -4.92 -2.35
C GLN A 63 -9.86 -6.26 -2.93
N VAL A 64 -8.55 -6.46 -3.10
CA VAL A 64 -7.98 -7.74 -3.54
C VAL A 64 -8.31 -8.84 -2.53
N PHE A 65 -8.14 -8.58 -1.24
CA PHE A 65 -8.53 -9.52 -0.19
C PHE A 65 -10.03 -9.86 -0.28
N ASN A 66 -10.91 -8.87 -0.40
CA ASN A 66 -12.36 -9.09 -0.41
C ASN A 66 -12.91 -9.87 -1.62
N GLN A 67 -12.13 -10.09 -2.70
CA GLN A 67 -12.59 -10.89 -3.85
C GLN A 67 -12.64 -12.40 -3.56
N GLY A 68 -11.91 -12.87 -2.55
CA GLY A 68 -11.85 -14.29 -2.19
C GLY A 68 -12.59 -14.63 -0.90
N LEU A 69 -12.99 -15.90 -0.77
CA LEU A 69 -13.37 -16.47 0.53
C LEU A 69 -12.10 -16.98 1.21
N HIS A 70 -11.83 -16.49 2.42
CA HIS A 70 -10.63 -16.87 3.17
C HIS A 70 -11.03 -17.67 4.42
N SER A 71 -10.39 -18.82 4.59
CA SER A 71 -10.38 -19.57 5.83
C SER A 71 -9.31 -19.02 6.77
N TYR A 72 -9.47 -19.23 8.07
CA TYR A 72 -8.38 -19.01 9.03
C TYR A 72 -7.11 -19.80 8.69
N ARG A 73 -7.26 -20.92 7.96
CA ARG A 73 -6.14 -21.76 7.49
C ARG A 73 -5.32 -21.12 6.38
N ASP A 74 -5.91 -20.17 5.66
CA ASP A 74 -5.24 -19.46 4.57
C ASP A 74 -4.38 -18.30 5.10
N LEU A 75 -4.65 -17.86 6.34
CA LEU A 75 -3.89 -16.80 7.00
C LEU A 75 -2.55 -17.32 7.55
N PRO A 76 -1.45 -16.56 7.41
CA PRO A 76 -1.41 -15.17 6.94
C PRO A 76 -1.33 -15.02 5.41
N ILE A 77 -2.11 -14.07 4.86
CA ILE A 77 -2.04 -13.66 3.45
C ILE A 77 -1.25 -12.35 3.35
N ARG A 78 -0.27 -12.30 2.43
CA ARG A 78 0.63 -11.14 2.28
C ARG A 78 0.60 -10.62 0.86
N TYR A 79 0.30 -9.33 0.69
CA TYR A 79 0.37 -8.65 -0.60
C TYR A 79 1.47 -7.61 -0.59
N GLY A 80 2.34 -7.63 -1.59
CA GLY A 80 3.37 -6.62 -1.83
C GLY A 80 3.04 -5.84 -3.10
N GLU A 81 3.31 -4.53 -3.13
CA GLU A 81 3.09 -3.73 -4.33
C GLU A 81 4.09 -2.57 -4.41
N PHE A 82 4.85 -2.52 -5.52
CA PHE A 82 5.55 -1.30 -5.94
C PHE A 82 4.54 -0.31 -6.55
N GLY A 83 3.69 0.25 -5.71
CA GLY A 83 2.52 1.02 -6.10
C GLY A 83 2.85 2.50 -6.23
N SER A 84 2.61 3.07 -7.42
CA SER A 84 2.79 4.50 -7.65
C SER A 84 1.64 5.29 -7.01
N CYS A 85 1.98 6.03 -5.97
CA CYS A 85 1.09 6.84 -5.14
C CYS A 85 1.37 8.32 -5.33
N HIS A 86 0.36 9.15 -5.07
CA HIS A 86 0.45 10.60 -5.20
C HIS A 86 -0.15 11.32 -4.00
N ARG A 87 0.55 12.33 -3.47
CA ARG A 87 0.08 13.24 -2.42
C ARG A 87 0.28 14.68 -2.87
N ASN A 88 -0.71 15.53 -2.62
CA ASN A 88 -0.72 16.93 -3.03
C ASN A 88 0.05 17.83 -2.03
N GLU A 89 1.29 17.46 -1.73
CA GLU A 89 2.14 18.16 -0.77
C GLU A 89 2.31 19.65 -1.14
N PRO A 90 2.41 20.57 -0.16
CA PRO A 90 2.66 21.98 -0.43
C PRO A 90 3.91 22.18 -1.30
N SER A 91 3.81 23.00 -2.34
CA SER A 91 4.89 23.20 -3.31
C SER A 91 6.19 23.72 -2.66
N GLY A 92 6.08 24.55 -1.62
CA GLY A 92 7.23 25.07 -0.87
C GLY A 92 7.94 24.03 0.02
N ALA A 93 7.37 22.84 0.23
CA ALA A 93 7.95 21.79 1.06
C ALA A 93 8.64 20.67 0.25
N LEU A 94 8.67 20.80 -1.08
CA LEU A 94 9.30 19.82 -1.97
C LEU A 94 10.82 19.98 -1.98
N HIS A 95 11.55 18.87 -2.07
CA HIS A 95 13.01 18.89 -2.04
C HIS A 95 13.61 17.70 -2.79
N GLY A 96 14.16 17.97 -3.98
CA GLY A 96 14.83 16.96 -4.83
C GLY A 96 13.98 15.70 -4.98
N ILE A 97 14.58 14.55 -4.64
CA ILE A 97 13.91 13.24 -4.59
C ILE A 97 13.49 12.82 -3.18
N LEU A 98 13.78 13.64 -2.16
CA LEU A 98 13.51 13.33 -0.75
C LEU A 98 12.08 13.65 -0.33
N ARG A 99 11.50 14.72 -0.89
CA ARG A 99 10.09 15.11 -0.68
C ARG A 99 9.45 15.43 -2.02
N VAL A 100 8.57 14.55 -2.47
CA VAL A 100 7.97 14.56 -3.81
C VAL A 100 6.45 14.33 -3.73
N ARG A 101 5.73 14.74 -4.78
CA ARG A 101 4.27 14.51 -4.89
C ARG A 101 3.92 13.13 -5.43
N GLY A 102 4.80 12.52 -6.22
CA GLY A 102 4.63 11.16 -6.75
C GLY A 102 5.77 10.28 -6.27
N PHE A 103 5.43 9.14 -5.66
CA PHE A 103 6.41 8.24 -5.07
C PHE A 103 5.95 6.79 -5.18
N THR A 104 6.91 5.87 -5.19
CA THR A 104 6.66 4.43 -5.14
C THR A 104 7.35 3.90 -3.89
N GLN A 105 6.58 3.21 -3.05
CA GLN A 105 7.10 2.49 -1.90
C GLN A 105 7.16 1.01 -2.22
N ASP A 106 8.06 0.30 -1.56
CA ASP A 106 8.02 -1.14 -1.36
C ASP A 106 6.92 -1.49 -0.34
N ASP A 107 5.68 -1.13 -0.66
CA ASP A 107 4.51 -1.27 0.22
C ASP A 107 4.06 -2.74 0.37
N GLY A 108 3.50 -3.09 1.53
CA GLY A 108 3.05 -4.44 1.80
C GLY A 108 2.03 -4.52 2.93
N HIS A 109 1.04 -5.40 2.76
CA HIS A 109 -0.04 -5.62 3.72
C HIS A 109 -0.13 -7.10 4.07
N VAL A 110 -0.17 -7.39 5.38
CA VAL A 110 -0.35 -8.73 5.92
C VAL A 110 -1.72 -8.81 6.58
N PHE A 111 -2.53 -9.75 6.11
CA PHE A 111 -3.79 -10.13 6.74
C PHE A 111 -3.51 -11.37 7.58
N CYS A 112 -3.70 -11.26 8.89
CA CYS A 112 -3.40 -12.32 9.85
C CYS A 112 -4.39 -12.29 11.02
N THR A 113 -4.44 -13.37 11.81
CA THR A 113 -5.16 -13.39 13.08
C THR A 113 -4.37 -12.61 14.14
N GLU A 114 -5.05 -12.16 15.20
CA GLU A 114 -4.38 -11.44 16.30
C GLU A 114 -3.23 -12.24 16.93
N SER A 115 -3.40 -13.55 17.06
CA SER A 115 -2.37 -14.47 17.57
C SER A 115 -1.13 -14.60 16.67
N GLN A 116 -1.22 -14.21 15.39
CA GLN A 116 -0.13 -14.26 14.43
C GLN A 116 0.67 -12.94 14.35
N ILE A 117 0.19 -11.86 14.99
CA ILE A 117 0.81 -10.52 14.89
C ILE A 117 2.27 -10.56 15.31
N GLU A 118 2.60 -11.16 16.47
CA GLU A 118 3.95 -11.19 16.99
C GLU A 118 4.93 -11.91 16.04
N SER A 119 4.51 -13.06 15.50
CA SER A 119 5.33 -13.83 14.57
C SER A 119 5.56 -13.09 13.26
N GLU A 120 4.52 -12.42 12.73
CA GLU A 120 4.62 -11.66 11.48
C GLU A 120 5.52 -10.42 11.63
N VAL A 121 5.41 -9.71 12.75
CA VAL A 121 6.28 -8.57 13.07
C VAL A 121 7.73 -9.01 13.26
N THR A 122 7.96 -10.13 13.95
CA THR A 122 9.30 -10.68 14.17
C THR A 122 9.96 -11.08 12.85
N ALA A 123 9.20 -11.75 11.96
CA ALA A 123 9.67 -12.11 10.63
C ALA A 123 10.00 -10.86 9.79
N PHE A 124 9.12 -9.86 9.77
CA PHE A 124 9.36 -8.59 9.07
C PHE A 124 10.61 -7.87 9.60
N HIS A 125 10.80 -7.83 10.92
CA HIS A 125 11.97 -7.20 11.54
C HIS A 125 13.29 -7.82 11.05
N GLN A 126 13.37 -9.16 11.02
CA GLN A 126 14.55 -9.87 10.54
C GLN A 126 14.81 -9.59 9.05
N GLN A 127 13.75 -9.57 8.23
CA GLN A 127 13.84 -9.27 6.80
C GLN A 127 14.36 -7.85 6.56
N ALA A 128 13.85 -6.86 7.29
CA ALA A 128 14.29 -5.47 7.19
C ALA A 128 15.77 -5.32 7.58
N LEU A 129 16.20 -5.95 8.68
CA LEU A 129 17.62 -5.92 9.07
C LEU A 129 18.54 -6.56 8.03
N ALA A 130 18.13 -7.67 7.42
CA ALA A 130 18.90 -8.31 6.35
C ALA A 130 19.04 -7.42 5.11
N VAL A 131 18.00 -6.64 4.79
CA VAL A 131 18.05 -5.65 3.70
C VAL A 131 19.05 -4.53 4.01
N TYR A 132 19.09 -4.04 5.26
CA TYR A 132 20.02 -2.96 5.65
C TYR A 132 21.49 -3.39 5.78
N GLN A 133 21.75 -4.68 6.02
CA GLN A 133 23.12 -5.21 6.08
C GLN A 133 23.76 -5.36 4.69
N HIS A 134 22.96 -5.31 3.63
CA HIS A 134 23.36 -5.51 2.25
C HIS A 134 23.71 -4.21 1.54
#